data_AF-A0A7C4J8Z7-F1
#
_entry.id   AF-A0A7C4J8Z7-F1
#
_cell.length_a   1.000
_cell.length_b   1.000
_cell.length_c   1.000
_cell.angle_alpha   90.00
_cell.angle_beta   90.00
_cell.angle_gamma   90.00
#
_symmetry.space_group_name_H-M   'P 1'
#
loop_
_entity.id
_entity.type
_entity.pdbx_description
1 polymer ?
#
loop_
_entity_poly.entity_id
_entity_poly.type
_entity_poly.pdbx_seq_one_letter_code
_entity_poly.pdbx_strand_id
1 'polypeptide(L)'
;MNKRLLYSIRLSLVVVMFVAALIGTPAQARSIPAAPSNLPDKVPALPAAVTIELCASTGSATMPDATAVPIWGFSVWNGSACDPAAVPGPVIDVNEGDTVTIILHNELTENVSILFPGQDLVTPSLPDT
;
A
#
# COMPACT_ATOMS: atom_id res chain seq x y z
N MET A 1 25.93 63.11 -31.60
CA MET A 1 25.25 63.03 -30.30
C MET A 1 23.88 62.37 -30.45
N ASN A 2 23.82 61.06 -30.27
CA ASN A 2 22.61 60.24 -30.34
C ASN A 2 22.29 59.78 -28.91
N LYS A 3 21.68 60.69 -28.14
CA LYS A 3 21.27 60.49 -26.74
C LYS A 3 20.42 59.23 -26.53
N ARG A 4 19.72 58.77 -27.58
CA ARG A 4 18.95 57.53 -27.61
C ARG A 4 19.80 56.25 -27.52
N LEU A 5 21.01 56.27 -28.09
CA LEU A 5 21.93 55.11 -28.06
C LEU A 5 22.61 54.98 -26.69
N LEU A 6 23.02 56.10 -26.08
CA LEU A 6 23.55 56.09 -24.71
C LEU A 6 22.50 55.73 -23.67
N TYR A 7 21.24 56.15 -23.85
CA TYR A 7 20.14 55.80 -22.93
C TYR A 7 19.82 54.31 -22.99
N SER A 8 19.81 53.71 -24.19
CA SER A 8 19.59 52.26 -24.36
C SER A 8 20.65 51.42 -23.64
N ILE A 9 21.93 51.77 -23.78
CA ILE A 9 23.04 51.06 -23.12
C ILE A 9 22.95 51.20 -21.59
N ARG A 10 22.66 52.40 -21.09
CA ARG A 10 22.45 52.66 -19.65
C ARG A 10 21.23 51.89 -19.12
N LEU A 11 20.15 51.80 -19.89
CA LEU A 11 18.93 51.07 -19.52
C LEU A 11 19.21 49.56 -19.46
N SER A 12 19.92 49.00 -20.45
CA SER A 12 20.28 47.57 -20.45
C SER A 12 21.22 47.20 -19.30
N LEU A 13 22.16 48.08 -18.91
CA LEU A 13 23.06 47.82 -17.79
C LEU A 13 22.32 47.81 -16.44
N VAL A 14 21.33 48.69 -16.26
CA VAL A 14 20.50 48.74 -15.05
C VAL A 14 19.56 47.53 -14.97
N VAL A 15 18.98 47.08 -16.09
CA VAL A 15 18.09 45.91 -16.11
C VAL A 15 18.86 44.62 -15.79
N VAL A 16 20.07 44.44 -16.31
CA VAL A 16 20.92 43.27 -15.98
C VAL A 16 21.34 43.29 -14.51
N MET A 17 21.64 44.45 -13.93
CA MET A 17 21.93 44.59 -12.50
C MET A 17 20.71 44.29 -11.61
N PHE A 18 19.50 44.62 -12.05
CA PHE A 18 18.28 44.34 -11.29
C PHE A 18 17.91 42.84 -11.28
N VAL A 19 18.20 42.11 -12.36
CA VAL A 19 17.93 40.66 -12.43
C VAL A 19 18.92 39.85 -11.60
N ALA A 20 20.17 40.31 -11.45
CA ALA A 20 21.19 39.60 -10.67
C ALA A 20 20.96 39.67 -9.13
N ALA A 21 20.16 40.62 -8.64
CA ALA A 21 19.91 40.81 -7.20
C ALA A 21 18.79 39.92 -6.62
N LEU A 22 18.11 39.11 -7.45
CA LEU A 22 17.04 38.19 -7.03
C LEU A 22 17.49 36.73 -6.82
N ILE A 23 18.78 36.42 -6.97
CA ILE A 23 19.29 35.08 -6.70
C ILE A 23 19.53 34.97 -5.19
N GLY A 24 18.59 34.32 -4.51
CA GLY A 24 18.48 34.22 -3.06
C GLY A 24 19.76 33.79 -2.34
N THR A 25 19.91 34.28 -1.11
CA THR A 25 20.92 33.82 -0.17
C THR A 25 20.77 32.31 0.07
N PRO A 26 21.85 31.51 0.02
CA PRO A 26 21.77 30.16 0.53
C PRO A 26 21.59 30.25 2.05
N ALA A 27 20.43 29.83 2.54
CA ALA A 27 20.21 29.57 3.95
C ALA A 27 21.25 28.55 4.40
N GLN A 28 22.26 28.99 5.13
CA GLN A 28 23.22 28.07 5.76
C GLN A 28 22.44 27.28 6.81
N ALA A 29 22.17 26.02 6.51
CA ALA A 29 21.61 25.07 7.45
C ALA A 29 22.59 24.93 8.63
N ARG A 30 22.20 25.42 9.81
CA ARG A 30 22.88 25.04 11.06
C ARG A 30 22.62 23.55 11.25
N SER A 31 23.68 22.75 11.24
CA SER A 31 23.63 21.38 11.68
C SER A 31 23.21 21.36 13.16
N ILE A 32 22.03 20.78 13.44
CA ILE A 32 21.63 20.42 14.79
C ILE A 32 22.39 19.13 15.12
N PRO A 33 23.20 19.08 16.21
CA PRO A 33 23.85 17.83 16.61
C PRO A 33 22.77 16.78 16.89
N ALA A 34 22.95 15.58 16.36
CA ALA A 34 22.07 14.46 16.61
C ALA A 34 21.91 14.26 18.12
N ALA A 35 20.67 14.34 18.62
CA ALA A 35 20.37 13.93 19.99
C ALA A 35 20.74 12.44 20.14
N PRO A 36 21.26 12.01 21.30
CA PRO A 36 21.50 10.59 21.54
C PRO A 36 20.16 9.82 21.43
N SER A 37 20.12 8.88 20.50
CA SER A 37 18.98 8.01 20.24
C SER A 37 18.87 6.95 21.33
N ASN A 38 18.43 7.34 22.53
CA ASN A 38 18.00 6.39 23.57
C ASN A 38 16.53 5.99 23.37
N LEU A 39 16.16 5.70 22.12
CA LEU A 39 14.88 5.08 21.79
C LEU A 39 14.99 3.58 22.09
N PRO A 40 14.01 2.98 22.80
CA PRO A 40 13.97 1.54 22.95
C PRO A 40 13.94 0.88 21.56
N ASP A 41 14.86 -0.03 21.30
CA ASP A 41 15.06 -0.74 20.01
C ASP A 41 13.85 -1.55 19.53
N LYS A 42 12.75 -1.56 20.27
CA LYS A 42 11.51 -2.24 19.91
C LYS A 42 10.31 -1.47 20.42
N VAL A 43 9.91 -0.42 19.71
CA VAL A 43 8.55 0.10 19.81
C VAL A 43 7.64 -0.99 19.20
N PRO A 44 6.67 -1.56 19.94
CA PRO A 44 5.72 -2.49 19.36
C PRO A 44 5.01 -1.80 18.18
N ALA A 45 4.92 -2.48 17.04
CA ALA A 45 4.11 -1.99 15.94
C ALA A 45 2.67 -1.80 16.46
N LEU A 46 2.07 -0.65 16.15
CA LEU A 46 0.67 -0.44 16.49
C LEU A 46 -0.18 -1.38 15.64
N PRO A 47 -1.29 -1.92 16.20
CA PRO A 47 -2.19 -2.77 15.45
C PRO A 47 -2.70 -2.05 14.20
N ALA A 48 -2.59 -2.71 13.05
CA ALA A 48 -3.02 -2.17 11.77
C ALA A 48 -4.38 -2.75 11.36
N ALA A 49 -5.13 -2.01 10.56
CA ALA A 49 -6.27 -2.54 9.82
C ALA A 49 -5.79 -3.10 8.48
N VAL A 50 -6.01 -4.39 8.25
CA VAL A 50 -5.56 -5.10 7.04
C VAL A 50 -6.79 -5.61 6.29
N THR A 51 -6.95 -5.25 5.02
CA THR A 51 -8.01 -5.79 4.17
C THR A 51 -7.41 -6.75 3.16
N ILE A 52 -7.96 -7.96 3.06
CA ILE A 52 -7.56 -8.97 2.09
C ILE A 52 -8.80 -9.40 1.32
N GLU A 53 -8.71 -9.30 0.00
CA GLU A 53 -9.78 -9.71 -0.90
C GLU A 53 -9.44 -11.06 -1.52
N LEU A 54 -10.32 -12.03 -1.29
CA LEU A 54 -10.19 -13.39 -1.76
C LEU A 54 -11.31 -13.73 -2.74
N CYS A 55 -11.02 -14.71 -3.57
CA CYS A 55 -11.95 -15.24 -4.56
C CYS A 55 -12.21 -16.71 -4.32
N ALA A 56 -13.47 -17.13 -4.36
CA ALA A 56 -13.84 -18.53 -4.54
C ALA A 56 -14.19 -18.74 -6.02
N SER A 57 -13.41 -19.57 -6.71
CA SER A 57 -13.55 -19.80 -8.15
C SER A 57 -13.22 -21.25 -8.53
N THR A 58 -13.45 -21.59 -9.80
CA THR A 58 -13.01 -22.86 -10.36
C THR A 58 -11.54 -22.80 -10.79
N GLY A 59 -10.87 -23.94 -10.81
CA GLY A 59 -9.50 -24.08 -11.28
C GLY A 59 -9.24 -25.50 -11.79
N SER A 60 -7.97 -25.81 -12.06
CA SER A 60 -7.54 -27.14 -12.46
C SER A 60 -6.22 -27.48 -11.79
N ALA A 61 -6.15 -28.66 -11.18
CA ALA A 61 -4.93 -29.22 -10.59
C ALA A 61 -4.40 -30.34 -11.48
N THR A 62 -3.09 -30.34 -11.76
CA THR A 62 -2.44 -31.42 -12.51
C THR A 62 -2.00 -32.50 -11.54
N MET A 63 -2.50 -33.71 -11.72
CA MET A 63 -2.08 -34.88 -10.97
C MET A 63 -0.72 -35.40 -11.46
N PRO A 64 0.00 -36.22 -10.66
CA PRO A 64 1.30 -36.77 -11.05
C PRO A 64 1.30 -37.61 -12.34
N ASP A 65 0.13 -38.11 -12.75
CA ASP A 65 -0.10 -38.83 -14.01
C ASP A 65 -0.38 -37.88 -15.20
N ALA A 66 -0.22 -36.57 -15.00
CA ALA A 66 -0.55 -35.49 -15.94
C ALA A 66 -2.05 -35.30 -16.23
N THR A 67 -2.94 -35.96 -15.50
CA THR A 67 -4.39 -35.73 -15.62
C THR A 67 -4.76 -34.40 -14.97
N ALA A 68 -5.50 -33.57 -15.69
CA ALA A 68 -6.05 -32.32 -15.17
C ALA A 68 -7.39 -32.59 -14.46
N VAL A 69 -7.46 -32.27 -13.17
CA VAL A 69 -8.66 -32.44 -12.34
C VAL A 69 -9.28 -31.07 -12.06
N PRO A 70 -10.57 -30.86 -12.36
CA PRO A 70 -11.26 -29.63 -11.99
C PRO A 70 -11.36 -29.52 -10.48
N ILE A 71 -11.07 -28.34 -9.95
CA ILE A 71 -11.09 -28.06 -8.51
C ILE A 71 -11.88 -26.78 -8.24
N TRP A 72 -12.33 -26.65 -6.99
CA TRP A 72 -12.69 -25.37 -6.40
C TRP A 72 -11.63 -25.00 -5.38
N GLY A 73 -11.41 -23.71 -5.22
CA GLY A 73 -10.44 -23.22 -4.24
C GLY A 73 -10.45 -21.72 -4.19
N PHE A 74 -9.40 -21.18 -3.59
CA PHE A 74 -9.27 -19.74 -3.38
C PHE A 74 -8.11 -19.15 -4.17
N SER A 75 -8.26 -17.89 -4.57
CA SER A 75 -7.22 -17.04 -5.16
C SER A 75 -7.30 -15.63 -4.56
N VAL A 76 -6.27 -14.81 -4.77
CA VAL A 76 -6.31 -13.39 -4.40
C VAL A 76 -7.09 -12.63 -5.47
N TRP A 77 -7.95 -11.71 -5.07
CA TRP A 77 -8.65 -10.85 -6.01
C TRP A 77 -7.66 -9.96 -6.78
N ASN A 78 -7.74 -9.95 -8.11
CA ASN A 78 -6.84 -9.15 -8.94
C ASN A 78 -7.32 -7.69 -9.15
N GLY A 79 -8.46 -7.32 -8.56
CA GLY A 79 -9.07 -6.00 -8.70
C GLY A 79 -10.21 -5.93 -9.73
N SER A 80 -10.45 -6.96 -10.53
CA SER A 80 -11.48 -6.93 -11.59
C SER A 80 -12.24 -8.24 -11.82
N ALA A 81 -11.57 -9.40 -11.67
CA ALA A 81 -12.20 -10.72 -11.80
C ALA A 81 -11.46 -11.74 -10.92
N CYS A 82 -12.08 -12.88 -10.63
CA CYS A 82 -11.36 -13.92 -9.91
C CYS A 82 -10.39 -14.66 -10.83
N ASP A 83 -9.15 -14.80 -10.36
CA ASP A 83 -8.19 -15.71 -11.00
C ASP A 83 -8.59 -17.17 -10.76
N PRO A 84 -8.18 -18.11 -11.63
CA PRO A 84 -8.43 -19.54 -11.42
C PRO A 84 -7.93 -20.01 -10.05
N ALA A 85 -8.73 -20.85 -9.40
CA ALA A 85 -8.36 -21.39 -8.10
C ALA A 85 -7.08 -22.24 -8.15
N ALA A 86 -6.28 -22.15 -7.08
CA ALA A 86 -5.07 -22.94 -6.90
C ALA A 86 -5.16 -23.83 -5.66
N VAL A 87 -4.37 -24.92 -5.66
CA VAL A 87 -4.17 -25.79 -4.50
C VAL A 87 -2.66 -25.97 -4.26
N PRO A 88 -2.14 -25.60 -3.08
CA PRO A 88 -2.84 -24.94 -1.97
C PRO A 88 -3.32 -23.53 -2.36
N GLY A 89 -4.30 -23.01 -1.61
CA GLY A 89 -4.78 -21.63 -1.79
C GLY A 89 -3.74 -20.58 -1.38
N PRO A 90 -4.06 -19.28 -1.52
CA PRO A 90 -3.14 -18.19 -1.22
C PRO A 90 -2.74 -18.18 0.26
N VAL A 91 -1.49 -17.81 0.50
CA VAL A 91 -0.97 -17.60 1.85
C VAL A 91 -1.46 -16.25 2.36
N ILE A 92 -2.04 -16.26 3.55
CA ILE A 92 -2.42 -15.06 4.28
C ILE A 92 -1.38 -14.84 5.38
N ASP A 93 -0.65 -13.74 5.29
CA ASP A 93 0.40 -13.35 6.23
C ASP A 93 0.03 -12.01 6.87
N VAL A 94 -0.12 -12.00 8.19
CA VAL A 94 -0.62 -10.88 8.99
C VAL A 94 0.10 -10.86 10.34
N ASN A 95 0.18 -9.70 11.00
CA ASN A 95 0.82 -9.61 12.30
C ASN A 95 -0.17 -9.87 13.44
N GLU A 96 0.35 -10.31 14.58
CA GLU A 96 -0.43 -10.41 15.81
C GLU A 96 -1.00 -9.05 16.23
N GLY A 97 -2.29 -9.04 16.59
CA GLY A 97 -3.00 -7.82 16.98
C GLY A 97 -3.60 -7.03 15.83
N ASP A 98 -3.31 -7.38 14.57
CA ASP A 98 -3.93 -6.75 13.41
C ASP A 98 -5.43 -7.06 13.35
N THR A 99 -6.23 -6.07 12.96
CA THR A 99 -7.64 -6.27 12.64
C THR A 99 -7.74 -6.62 11.16
N VAL A 100 -7.99 -7.89 10.85
CA VAL A 100 -8.03 -8.40 9.48
C VAL A 100 -9.48 -8.46 8.97
N THR A 101 -9.75 -7.74 7.89
CA THR A 101 -11.02 -7.78 7.16
C THR A 101 -10.86 -8.63 5.91
N ILE A 102 -11.64 -9.71 5.80
CA ILE A 102 -11.65 -10.57 4.62
C ILE A 102 -12.91 -10.27 3.80
N ILE A 103 -12.72 -9.90 2.53
CA ILE A 103 -13.81 -9.77 1.56
C ILE A 103 -13.73 -10.99 0.64
N LEU A 104 -14.77 -11.81 0.65
CA LEU A 104 -14.85 -12.99 -0.21
C LEU A 104 -15.76 -12.72 -1.41
N HIS A 105 -15.17 -12.71 -2.60
CA HIS A 105 -15.86 -12.68 -3.88
C HIS A 105 -16.15 -14.12 -4.32
N ASN A 106 -17.42 -14.48 -4.43
CA ASN A 106 -17.80 -15.84 -4.84
C ASN A 106 -18.30 -15.85 -6.28
N GLU A 107 -17.53 -16.45 -7.17
CA GLU A 107 -17.91 -16.67 -8.58
C GLU A 107 -18.42 -18.10 -8.84
N LEU A 108 -18.47 -18.94 -7.81
CA LEU A 108 -19.09 -20.27 -7.90
C LEU A 108 -20.62 -20.16 -7.83
N THR A 109 -21.31 -21.15 -8.41
CA THR A 109 -22.78 -21.26 -8.30
C THR A 109 -23.23 -21.66 -6.89
N GLU A 110 -22.33 -22.23 -6.10
CA GLU A 110 -22.60 -22.72 -4.76
C GLU A 110 -22.32 -21.67 -3.69
N ASN A 111 -23.05 -21.74 -2.57
CA ASN A 111 -22.74 -20.94 -1.40
C ASN A 111 -21.46 -21.42 -0.74
N VAL A 112 -20.47 -20.53 -0.61
CA VAL A 112 -19.19 -20.80 0.02
C VAL A 112 -19.00 -19.94 1.26
N SER A 113 -18.36 -20.51 2.28
CA SER A 113 -17.88 -19.81 3.47
C SER A 113 -16.43 -20.21 3.74
N ILE A 114 -15.74 -19.43 4.56
CA ILE A 114 -14.33 -19.66 4.91
C ILE A 114 -14.16 -19.70 6.42
N LEU A 115 -13.28 -20.59 6.89
CA LEU A 115 -12.92 -20.75 8.29
C LEU A 115 -11.43 -20.43 8.45
N PHE A 116 -11.11 -19.51 9.34
CA PHE A 116 -9.74 -19.22 9.77
C PHE A 116 -9.51 -19.87 11.13
N PRO A 117 -8.80 -21.01 11.19
CA PRO A 117 -8.51 -21.66 12.47
C PRO A 117 -7.59 -20.78 13.33
N GLY A 118 -7.70 -20.91 14.65
CA GLY A 118 -6.85 -20.18 15.60
C GLY A 118 -7.41 -18.82 16.06
N GLN A 119 -8.55 -18.39 15.52
CA GLN A 119 -9.32 -17.24 16.00
C GLN A 119 -10.38 -17.72 17.00
N ASP A 120 -10.65 -16.95 18.06
CA ASP A 120 -11.81 -17.21 18.91
C ASP A 120 -13.10 -17.01 18.09
N LEU A 121 -13.94 -18.04 18.04
CA LEU A 121 -15.30 -17.90 17.51
C LEU A 121 -16.10 -17.06 18.50
N VAL A 122 -16.35 -15.80 18.16
CA VAL A 122 -17.25 -14.94 18.93
C VAL A 122 -18.66 -15.52 18.80
N THR A 123 -19.07 -16.34 19.77
CA THR A 123 -20.47 -16.73 19.90
C THR A 123 -21.26 -15.49 20.29
N PRO A 124 -22.37 -15.17 19.61
CA PRO A 124 -23.21 -14.06 20.05
C PRO A 124 -23.61 -14.33 21.50
N SER A 125 -23.35 -13.37 22.39
CA SER A 125 -23.85 -13.47 23.76
C SER A 125 -25.37 -13.50 23.70
N LEU A 126 -25.98 -14.50 24.33
CA LEU A 126 -27.43 -14.54 24.50
C LEU A 126 -27.84 -13.21 25.17
N PRO A 127 -28.84 -12.47 24.67
CA PRO A 127 -29.33 -11.32 25.41
C PRO A 127 -29.90 -11.82 26.74
N ASP A 128 -29.36 -11.32 27.85
CA ASP A 128 -29.89 -11.59 29.19
C ASP A 128 -31.33 -11.04 29.25
N THR A 129 -32.31 -11.95 29.18
CA THR A 129 -33.73 -11.66 29.44
C THR A 129 -34.05 -11.87 30.91
#